data_AF-A0A7J7VN31-F1
#
_entry.id   AF-A0A7J7VN31-F1
#
_cell.length_a   1.000
_cell.length_b   1.000
_cell.length_c   1.000
_cell.angle_alpha   90.00
_cell.angle_beta   90.00
_cell.angle_gamma   90.00
#
_symmetry.space_group_name_H-M   'P 1'
#
loop_
_entity.id
_entity.type
_entity.pdbx_description
1 polymer ?
#
loop_
_entity_poly.entity_id
_entity_poly.type
_entity_poly.pdbx_seq_one_letter_code
_entity_poly.pdbx_strand_id
1 'polypeptide(L)'
;MSKGHCIEVVPELPLVVEDKVEGYKKTKEAVLLLKKLKTWNDMKKVYASQQMRAGNCKMRNSCIQHTGLCIIYNEGNSVIKAFRNIPGITLLSVNKLNILKLEPGGHVGCFCIWTESIFCKLDELYGIWCGAASLKSNYSLSMHKMLNTDLAES
;
A
#
# COMPACT_ATOMS: atom_id res chain seq x y z
N MET A 1 10.60 10.04 5.50
CA MET A 1 9.27 9.82 6.14
C MET A 1 8.33 11.02 5.93
N SER A 2 8.06 11.40 4.69
CA SER A 2 7.39 12.66 4.32
C SER A 2 5.85 12.65 4.44
N LYS A 3 5.20 11.49 4.29
CA LYS A 3 3.73 11.36 4.34
C LYS A 3 3.16 11.20 5.76
N GLY A 4 4.01 10.96 6.75
CA GLY A 4 3.63 10.86 8.16
C GLY A 4 3.20 9.47 8.63
N HIS A 5 3.61 8.40 7.94
CA HIS A 5 3.45 7.04 8.45
C HIS A 5 4.48 6.73 9.55
N CYS A 6 4.09 5.95 10.56
CA CYS A 6 4.97 5.54 11.66
C CYS A 6 5.73 4.25 11.32
N ILE A 7 6.83 4.37 10.55
CA ILE A 7 7.57 3.24 9.95
C ILE A 7 8.90 2.93 10.66
N GLU A 8 9.28 3.71 11.69
CA GLU A 8 10.59 3.63 12.37
C GLU A 8 10.99 2.23 12.86
N VAL A 9 10.01 1.38 13.21
CA VAL A 9 10.24 0.07 13.80
C VAL A 9 10.08 -1.08 12.79
N VAL A 10 9.75 -0.77 11.54
CA VAL A 10 9.54 -1.77 10.47
C VAL A 10 10.90 -2.34 10.06
N PRO A 11 11.01 -3.66 9.83
CA PRO A 11 12.29 -4.32 9.57
C PRO A 11 12.97 -3.85 8.27
N GLU A 12 12.20 -3.63 7.20
CA GLU A 12 12.72 -3.31 5.89
C GLU A 12 11.70 -2.54 5.04
N LEU A 13 12.21 -1.84 4.02
CA LEU A 13 11.44 -1.18 2.98
C LEU A 13 12.09 -1.51 1.63
N PRO A 14 11.35 -2.04 0.64
CA PRO A 14 9.93 -2.40 0.65
C PRO A 14 9.60 -3.59 1.56
N LEU A 15 8.42 -3.59 2.20
CA LEU A 15 7.99 -4.68 3.07
C LEU A 15 7.26 -5.77 2.26
N VAL A 16 7.89 -6.94 2.16
CA VAL A 16 7.38 -8.10 1.43
C VAL A 16 7.01 -9.20 2.40
N VAL A 17 5.88 -9.87 2.16
CA VAL A 17 5.34 -10.91 3.03
C VAL A 17 4.98 -12.16 2.23
N GLU A 18 5.12 -13.33 2.84
CA GLU A 18 4.77 -14.62 2.23
C GLU A 18 3.32 -14.64 1.70
N ASP A 19 3.10 -15.36 0.60
CA ASP A 19 1.77 -15.52 -0.03
C ASP A 19 0.71 -16.19 0.88
N LYS A 20 1.13 -16.79 2.00
CA LYS A 20 0.21 -17.36 3.01
C LYS A 20 -0.79 -16.33 3.55
N VAL A 21 -0.43 -15.04 3.51
CA VAL A 21 -1.33 -13.95 3.90
C VAL A 21 -2.58 -13.90 3.03
N GLU A 22 -2.48 -14.36 1.78
CA GLU A 22 -3.62 -14.36 0.86
C GLU A 22 -4.75 -15.30 1.33
N GLY A 23 -4.39 -16.34 2.09
CA GLY A 23 -5.30 -17.33 2.65
C GLY A 23 -6.05 -16.91 3.92
N TYR A 24 -5.75 -15.75 4.51
CA TYR A 24 -6.36 -15.33 5.77
C TYR A 24 -7.86 -15.08 5.65
N LYS A 25 -8.63 -15.68 6.56
CA LYS A 25 -10.10 -15.56 6.56
C LYS A 25 -10.61 -14.67 7.69
N LYS A 26 -9.87 -14.58 8.80
CA LYS A 26 -10.30 -13.86 9.99
C LYS A 26 -9.49 -12.58 10.19
N THR A 27 -10.19 -11.52 10.59
CA THR A 27 -9.57 -10.24 10.95
C THR A 27 -8.57 -10.35 12.11
N LYS A 28 -8.79 -11.30 13.03
CA LYS A 28 -7.87 -11.57 14.13
C LYS A 28 -6.49 -12.02 13.64
N GLU A 29 -6.44 -12.86 12.60
CA GLU A 29 -5.19 -13.35 12.00
C GLU A 29 -4.44 -12.18 11.35
N ALA A 30 -5.15 -11.35 10.57
CA ALA A 30 -4.61 -10.13 9.98
C ALA A 30 -4.02 -9.15 11.02
N VAL A 31 -4.71 -8.92 12.14
CA VAL A 31 -4.22 -8.06 13.23
C VAL A 31 -2.97 -8.63 13.89
N LEU A 32 -2.90 -9.96 14.09
CA LEU A 32 -1.72 -10.61 14.64
C LEU A 32 -0.50 -10.45 13.71
N LEU A 33 -0.70 -10.56 12.41
CA LEU A 33 0.35 -10.33 11.42
C LEU A 33 0.87 -8.88 11.47
N LEU A 34 0.00 -7.88 11.46
CA LEU A 34 0.41 -6.46 11.53
C LEU A 34 1.17 -6.14 12.82
N LYS A 35 0.84 -6.80 13.93
CA LYS A 35 1.60 -6.69 15.18
C LYS A 35 2.99 -7.32 15.07
N LYS A 36 3.11 -8.49 14.45
CA LYS A 36 4.41 -9.15 14.20
C LYS A 36 5.32 -8.32 13.31
N LEU A 37 4.76 -7.71 12.26
CA LEU A 37 5.47 -6.83 11.33
C LEU A 37 5.76 -5.44 11.91
N LYS A 38 5.39 -5.19 13.17
CA LYS A 38 5.57 -3.92 13.89
C LYS A 38 4.88 -2.71 13.21
N THR A 39 3.93 -2.95 12.31
CA THR A 39 3.16 -1.91 11.61
C THR A 39 1.95 -1.41 12.42
N TRP A 40 1.69 -2.01 13.58
CA TRP A 40 0.54 -1.69 14.43
C TRP A 40 0.54 -0.25 14.96
N ASN A 41 1.69 0.40 15.12
CA ASN A 41 1.75 1.79 15.57
C ASN A 41 1.12 2.76 14.55
N ASP A 42 1.30 2.50 13.25
CA ASP A 42 0.64 3.27 12.20
C ASP A 42 -0.89 3.09 12.25
N MET A 43 -1.35 1.87 12.52
CA MET A 43 -2.78 1.59 12.70
C MET A 43 -3.37 2.30 13.92
N LYS A 44 -2.66 2.34 15.06
CA LYS A 44 -3.11 3.10 16.24
C LYS A 44 -3.35 4.57 15.92
N LYS A 45 -2.48 5.19 15.11
CA LYS A 45 -2.65 6.56 14.65
C LYS A 45 -3.95 6.74 13.85
N VAL A 46 -4.26 5.80 12.95
CA VAL A 46 -5.52 5.82 12.19
C VAL A 46 -6.72 5.68 13.13
N TYR A 47 -6.70 4.75 14.08
CA TYR A 47 -7.78 4.58 15.05
C TYR A 47 -8.03 5.87 15.84
N ALA A 48 -6.97 6.53 16.32
CA ALA A 48 -7.08 7.79 17.06
C ALA A 48 -7.61 8.96 16.22
N SER A 49 -7.46 8.90 14.89
CA SER A 49 -7.86 9.97 13.97
C SER A 49 -9.35 10.04 13.65
N GLN A 50 -10.11 9.02 14.02
CA GLN A 50 -11.53 8.94 13.68
C GLN A 50 -12.32 10.00 14.46
N GLN A 51 -12.76 11.02 13.73
CA GLN A 51 -13.51 12.14 14.30
C GLN A 51 -14.64 12.56 13.36
N MET A 52 -15.70 13.13 13.94
CA MET A 52 -16.77 13.72 13.15
C MET A 52 -16.25 15.00 12.49
N ARG A 53 -16.47 15.14 11.18
CA ARG A 53 -16.07 16.36 10.46
C ARG A 53 -16.93 17.54 10.93
N ALA A 54 -16.30 18.69 11.17
CA ALA A 54 -16.99 19.91 11.54
C ALA A 54 -17.90 20.43 10.41
N GLY A 55 -18.95 21.17 10.78
CA GLY A 55 -19.89 21.83 9.86
C GLY A 55 -20.85 20.89 9.12
N ASN A 56 -21.39 21.38 8.00
CA ASN A 56 -22.44 20.69 7.22
C ASN A 56 -21.97 19.37 6.59
N CYS A 57 -20.65 19.12 6.57
CA CYS A 57 -20.09 17.83 6.18
C CYS A 57 -20.62 16.68 7.05
N LYS A 58 -20.95 16.95 8.32
CA LYS A 58 -21.58 15.99 9.23
C LYS A 58 -22.92 15.48 8.69
N MET A 59 -23.72 16.35 8.08
CA MET A 59 -25.03 15.99 7.51
C MET A 59 -24.91 15.05 6.31
N ARG A 60 -23.74 15.00 5.66
CA ARG A 60 -23.47 14.15 4.48
C ARG A 60 -22.79 12.83 4.85
N ASN A 61 -22.89 12.39 6.11
CA ASN A 61 -22.25 11.16 6.62
C ASN A 61 -20.73 11.10 6.34
N SER A 62 -20.08 12.26 6.31
CA SER A 62 -18.64 12.35 6.00
C SER A 62 -17.83 12.51 7.28
N CYS A 63 -17.09 11.47 7.65
CA CYS A 63 -16.18 11.49 8.80
C CYS A 63 -14.74 11.82 8.38
N ILE A 64 -13.93 12.24 9.35
CA ILE A 64 -12.49 12.40 9.19
C ILE A 64 -11.82 11.09 9.56
N GLN A 65 -10.91 10.64 8.70
CA GLN A 65 -10.06 9.48 8.94
C GLN A 65 -8.75 9.66 8.17
N HIS A 66 -7.63 9.35 8.81
CA HIS A 66 -6.35 9.29 8.11
C HIS A 66 -6.26 8.06 7.21
N THR A 67 -5.58 8.22 6.06
CA THR A 67 -5.21 7.08 5.22
C THR A 67 -4.08 6.32 5.91
N GLY A 68 -4.28 5.00 6.09
CA GLY A 68 -3.30 4.13 6.69
C GLY A 68 -2.52 3.35 5.63
N LEU A 69 -2.13 2.14 5.99
CA LEU A 69 -1.40 1.23 5.12
C LEU A 69 -2.18 0.83 3.86
N CYS A 70 -1.44 0.49 2.82
CA CYS A 70 -1.94 -0.23 1.67
C CYS A 70 -1.45 -1.67 1.69
N ILE A 71 -2.34 -2.62 1.39
CA ILE A 71 -1.99 -4.02 1.16
C ILE A 71 -2.28 -4.29 -0.30
N ILE A 72 -1.22 -4.66 -1.01
CA ILE A 72 -1.29 -5.08 -2.39
C ILE A 72 -1.27 -6.59 -2.35
N TYR A 73 -2.19 -7.21 -3.07
CA TYR A 73 -2.34 -8.67 -3.17
C TYR A 73 -2.58 -9.03 -4.61
N ASN A 74 -2.25 -10.27 -4.97
CA ASN A 74 -2.44 -10.76 -6.31
C ASN A 74 -3.92 -11.16 -6.54
N GLU A 75 -4.33 -12.29 -5.95
CA GLU A 75 -5.67 -12.87 -6.12
C GLU A 75 -6.17 -13.45 -4.79
N GLY A 76 -7.33 -13.00 -4.31
CA GLY A 76 -7.89 -13.57 -3.09
C GLY A 76 -9.09 -12.83 -2.53
N ASN A 77 -10.26 -13.49 -2.54
CA ASN A 77 -11.46 -12.97 -1.87
C ASN A 77 -11.37 -13.05 -0.34
N SER A 78 -10.54 -13.96 0.18
CA SER A 78 -10.27 -14.15 1.62
C SER A 78 -9.57 -12.93 2.23
N VAL A 79 -8.52 -12.42 1.58
CA VAL A 79 -7.78 -11.22 2.01
C VAL A 79 -8.69 -10.03 2.18
N ILE A 80 -9.56 -9.81 1.20
CA ILE A 80 -10.50 -8.69 1.24
C ILE A 80 -11.37 -8.78 2.49
N LYS A 81 -11.87 -9.97 2.82
CA LYS A 81 -12.68 -10.19 4.02
C LYS A 81 -11.88 -10.01 5.32
N ALA A 82 -10.64 -10.47 5.35
CA ALA A 82 -9.79 -10.41 6.54
C ALA A 82 -9.32 -8.98 6.86
N PHE A 83 -9.03 -8.15 5.86
CA PHE A 83 -8.45 -6.83 6.07
C PHE A 83 -9.43 -5.66 5.96
N ARG A 84 -10.58 -5.80 5.27
CA ARG A 84 -11.54 -4.69 5.06
C ARG A 84 -12.11 -4.06 6.33
N ASN A 85 -12.13 -4.79 7.44
CA ASN A 85 -12.71 -4.31 8.70
C ASN A 85 -11.71 -3.48 9.53
N ILE A 86 -10.44 -3.45 9.13
CA ILE A 86 -9.41 -2.68 9.83
C ILE A 86 -9.40 -1.26 9.24
N PRO A 87 -9.59 -0.22 10.06
CA PRO A 87 -9.68 1.14 9.55
C PRO A 87 -8.36 1.61 8.94
N GLY A 88 -8.47 2.30 7.80
CA GLY A 88 -7.37 2.95 7.09
C GLY A 88 -6.53 2.00 6.25
N ILE A 89 -6.77 0.69 6.34
CA ILE A 89 -6.18 -0.27 5.41
C ILE A 89 -6.89 -0.16 4.06
N THR A 90 -6.10 0.11 3.03
CA THR A 90 -6.55 0.07 1.65
C THR A 90 -6.08 -1.22 0.99
N LEU A 91 -6.99 -1.88 0.27
CA LEU A 91 -6.69 -3.10 -0.46
C LEU A 91 -6.61 -2.80 -1.96
N LEU A 92 -5.57 -3.31 -2.60
CA LEU A 92 -5.29 -3.16 -4.02
C LEU A 92 -4.93 -4.51 -4.65
N SER A 93 -5.53 -4.79 -5.81
CA SER A 93 -5.10 -5.90 -6.65
C SER A 93 -4.00 -5.43 -7.61
N VAL A 94 -3.00 -6.28 -7.83
CA VAL A 94 -1.86 -6.00 -8.73
C VAL A 94 -2.30 -5.65 -10.15
N ASN A 95 -3.31 -6.34 -10.68
CA ASN A 95 -3.82 -6.09 -12.03
C ASN A 95 -4.52 -4.72 -12.16
N LYS A 96 -4.93 -4.13 -11.02
CA LYS A 96 -5.72 -2.89 -10.96
C LYS A 96 -5.16 -1.95 -9.89
N LEU A 97 -3.87 -1.63 -9.99
CA LEU A 97 -3.24 -0.62 -9.14
C LEU A 97 -3.86 0.75 -9.42
N ASN A 98 -4.43 1.36 -8.38
CA ASN A 98 -5.08 2.65 -8.48
C ASN A 98 -4.20 3.73 -7.83
N ILE A 99 -3.83 4.73 -8.63
CA ILE A 99 -3.01 5.86 -8.20
C ILE A 99 -3.68 6.63 -7.05
N LEU A 100 -5.00 6.77 -7.04
CA LEU A 100 -5.72 7.49 -5.97
C LEU A 100 -5.57 6.84 -4.59
N LYS A 101 -5.36 5.52 -4.57
CA LYS A 101 -5.16 4.75 -3.33
C LYS A 101 -3.67 4.66 -2.95
N LEU A 102 -2.79 4.61 -3.94
CA LEU A 102 -1.34 4.63 -3.73
C LEU A 102 -0.85 6.02 -3.29
N GLU A 103 -1.49 7.07 -3.80
CA GLU A 103 -1.14 8.47 -3.57
C GLU A 103 -2.40 9.29 -3.21
N PRO A 104 -3.03 9.00 -2.06
CA PRO A 104 -4.12 9.82 -1.55
C PRO A 104 -3.67 11.29 -1.42
N GLY A 105 -4.44 12.18 -2.03
CA GLY A 105 -4.17 13.62 -2.02
C GLY A 105 -2.97 14.06 -2.87
N GLY A 106 -2.44 13.20 -3.74
CA GLY A 106 -1.27 13.51 -4.58
C GLY A 106 0.05 13.50 -3.84
N HIS A 107 0.08 12.97 -2.60
CA HIS A 107 1.32 12.76 -1.86
C HIS A 107 1.92 11.40 -2.17
N VAL A 108 3.16 11.39 -2.64
CA VAL A 108 3.95 10.16 -2.90
C VAL A 108 4.34 9.48 -1.58
N GLY A 109 4.46 8.15 -1.60
CA GLY A 109 5.00 7.38 -0.47
C GLY A 109 3.95 6.89 0.53
N CYS A 110 2.86 6.28 0.05
CA CYS A 110 1.99 5.46 0.91
C CYS A 110 2.74 4.21 1.38
N PHE A 111 2.57 3.83 2.64
CA PHE A 111 3.20 2.63 3.16
C PHE A 111 2.47 1.38 2.64
N CYS A 112 3.13 0.66 1.74
CA CYS A 112 2.59 -0.52 1.06
C CYS A 112 3.22 -1.81 1.59
N ILE A 113 2.38 -2.80 1.88
CA ILE A 113 2.76 -4.19 2.16
C ILE A 113 2.46 -5.00 0.90
N TRP A 114 3.44 -5.76 0.45
CA TRP A 114 3.37 -6.55 -0.76
C TRP A 114 3.37 -8.05 -0.41
N THR A 115 2.57 -8.85 -1.11
CA THR A 115 2.76 -10.31 -1.11
C THR A 115 3.85 -10.71 -2.11
N GLU A 116 4.56 -11.79 -1.82
CA GLU A 116 5.70 -12.29 -2.59
C GLU A 116 5.37 -12.47 -4.09
N SER A 117 4.24 -13.14 -4.39
CA SER A 117 3.77 -13.40 -5.76
C SER A 117 3.56 -12.15 -6.62
N ILE A 118 3.47 -10.97 -6.00
CA ILE A 118 3.27 -9.71 -6.70
C ILE A 118 4.51 -9.27 -7.43
N PHE A 119 5.70 -9.48 -6.86
CA PHE A 119 6.93 -8.97 -7.48
C PHE A 119 7.15 -9.63 -8.84
N CYS A 120 6.94 -10.94 -8.92
CA CYS A 120 6.96 -11.66 -10.20
C CYS A 120 5.94 -11.07 -11.20
N LYS A 121 4.72 -10.77 -10.75
CA LYS A 121 3.68 -10.18 -11.62
C LYS A 121 3.92 -8.72 -11.99
N LEU A 122 4.59 -7.93 -11.16
CA LEU A 122 4.92 -6.53 -11.47
C LEU A 122 5.90 -6.43 -12.63
N ASP A 123 6.91 -7.32 -12.63
CA ASP A 123 7.87 -7.41 -13.72
C ASP A 123 7.18 -7.81 -15.03
N GLU A 124 6.21 -8.73 -14.99
CA GLU A 124 5.39 -9.08 -16.16
C GLU A 124 4.47 -7.94 -16.63
N LEU A 125 3.92 -7.16 -15.68
CA LEU A 125 2.97 -6.07 -15.95
C LEU A 125 3.62 -4.84 -16.55
N TYR A 126 4.75 -4.41 -15.99
CA TYR A 126 5.40 -3.16 -16.35
C TYR A 126 6.69 -3.37 -17.16
N GLY A 127 7.21 -4.59 -17.19
CA GLY A 127 8.48 -4.91 -17.81
C GLY A 127 9.66 -4.43 -16.95
N ILE A 128 10.85 -4.62 -17.51
CA ILE A 128 12.10 -4.07 -16.99
C ILE A 128 12.62 -3.09 -18.06
N TRP A 129 13.57 -2.25 -17.71
CA TRP A 129 14.18 -1.30 -18.66
C TRP A 129 14.77 -2.01 -19.90
N CYS A 130 15.20 -3.27 -19.74
CA CYS A 130 15.75 -4.10 -20.81
C CYS A 130 14.74 -5.04 -21.48
N GLY A 131 13.49 -5.12 -21.01
CA GLY A 131 12.52 -6.11 -21.45
C GLY A 131 11.09 -5.57 -21.48
N ALA A 132 10.39 -5.76 -22.61
CA ALA A 132 9.03 -5.28 -22.77
C ALA A 132 8.05 -5.94 -21.78
N ALA A 133 7.03 -5.19 -21.36
CA ALA A 133 5.93 -5.71 -20.57
C ALA A 133 5.16 -6.79 -21.34
N SER A 134 4.83 -7.90 -20.68
CA SER A 134 4.07 -8.99 -21.30
C SER A 134 2.56 -8.70 -21.28
N LEU A 135 2.07 -8.22 -20.15
CA LEU A 135 0.62 -8.05 -19.94
C LEU A 135 0.09 -6.71 -20.47
N LYS A 136 0.90 -5.64 -20.36
CA LYS A 136 0.50 -4.30 -20.78
C LYS A 136 1.08 -3.99 -22.16
N SER A 137 0.26 -4.16 -23.19
CA SER A 137 0.66 -3.91 -24.57
C SER A 137 1.08 -2.46 -24.80
N ASN A 138 2.13 -2.27 -25.62
CA ASN A 138 2.69 -0.97 -26.00
C ASN A 138 3.06 -0.05 -24.82
N TYR A 139 3.35 -0.63 -23.65
CA TYR A 139 3.84 0.11 -22.50
C TYR A 139 5.35 -0.02 -22.38
N SER A 140 6.02 1.11 -22.08
CA SER A 140 7.44 1.15 -21.74
C SER A 140 7.63 2.00 -20.49
N LEU A 141 8.59 1.61 -19.66
CA LEU A 141 9.01 2.41 -18.51
C LEU A 141 9.68 3.70 -19.00
N SER A 142 9.36 4.82 -18.34
CA SER A 142 9.99 6.11 -18.66
C SER A 142 11.47 6.06 -18.27
N MET A 143 12.35 6.34 -19.24
CA MET A 143 13.78 6.45 -18.95
C MET A 143 14.06 7.71 -18.13
N HIS A 144 14.90 7.58 -17.12
CA HIS A 144 15.36 8.70 -16.32
C HIS A 144 16.15 9.67 -17.21
N LYS A 145 16.03 10.98 -16.97
CA LYS A 145 16.78 11.99 -17.72
C LYS A 145 18.24 12.07 -17.31
N MET A 146 18.55 11.72 -16.06
CA MET A 146 19.89 11.71 -15.48
C MET A 146 20.16 10.33 -14.90
N LEU A 147 21.33 9.76 -15.17
CA LEU A 147 21.75 8.46 -14.63
C LEU A 147 21.87 8.51 -13.10
N ASN A 148 22.52 9.55 -12.59
CA ASN A 148 22.63 9.83 -11.16
C ASN A 148 21.89 11.14 -10.87
N THR A 149 21.00 11.12 -9.88
CA THR A 149 20.27 12.32 -9.43
C THR A 149 20.93 13.01 -8.24
N ASP A 150 21.96 12.41 -7.66
CA ASP A 150 22.74 13.04 -6.60
C ASP A 150 23.77 13.99 -7.21
N LEU A 151 23.50 15.28 -7.06
CA LEU A 151 24.35 16.36 -7.57
C LEU A 151 25.39 16.82 -6.55
N ALA A 152 25.35 16.30 -5.31
CA ALA A 152 26.32 16.67 -4.28
C ALA A 152 27.63 15.89 -4.43
N GLU A 153 27.56 14.68 -5.00
CA GLU A 153 28.68 13.77 -5.20
C GLU A 153 29.35 13.92 -6.59
N SER A 154 29.05 14.99 -7.34
CA SER A 154 29.56 15.27 -8.69
C SER A 154 30.74 16.25 -8.71
#